data_AF-N1Q9S7-F1
#
_entry.id   AF-N1Q9S7-F1
#
_cell.length_a   1.000
_cell.length_b   1.000
_cell.length_c   1.000
_cell.angle_alpha   90.00
_cell.angle_beta   90.00
_cell.angle_gamma   90.00
#
_symmetry.space_group_name_H-M   'P 1'
#
loop_
_entity.id
_entity.type
_entity.pdbx_description
1 polymer ?
#
loop_
_entity_poly.entity_id
_entity_poly.type
_entity_poly.pdbx_seq_one_letter_code
_entity_poly.pdbx_strand_id
1 'polypeptide(L)'
;MAHEICLDEEGDVILKVDRKDPFHLRVSSKNLMRASPVFAALLGPQFREGQAKRSSQDPLEVALPEDDGNAMSMICQQLHPGHKLPSGPAAKMDVATILDYAVLVDKYALVSFLRLQAEAILLSWLVNENNAIRGFDCFLKIIAASYLLEQKQAFKMATKHAMNMTCLAASRQHAHCWTLLPSSVVVVIAQRMALRYMGASFLPPGGLCLTCVQEHADMSIACKGHKEN
;
A
#
# COMPACT_ATOMS: atom_id res chain seq x y z
N MET A 1 26.10 0.24 -3.45
CA MET A 1 26.01 1.37 -4.41
C MET A 1 24.54 1.71 -4.56
N ALA A 2 24.18 2.98 -4.63
CA ALA A 2 22.77 3.38 -4.76
C ALA A 2 22.24 3.11 -6.17
N HIS A 3 20.96 2.76 -6.27
CA HIS A 3 20.25 2.70 -7.54
C HIS A 3 19.89 4.12 -7.98
N GLU A 4 20.60 4.62 -9.00
CA GLU A 4 20.33 5.93 -9.62
C GLU A 4 19.20 5.79 -10.64
N ILE A 5 18.07 6.46 -10.41
CA ILE A 5 16.93 6.46 -11.32
C ILE A 5 16.54 7.90 -11.65
N CYS A 6 16.66 8.26 -12.92
CA CYS A 6 16.18 9.53 -13.44
C CYS A 6 14.73 9.38 -13.93
N LEU A 7 13.78 9.94 -13.17
CA LEU A 7 12.37 9.98 -13.53
C LEU A 7 11.95 11.33 -14.13
N ASP A 8 12.79 12.35 -14.02
CA ASP A 8 12.62 13.63 -14.69
C ASP A 8 14.00 14.27 -14.92
N GLU A 9 14.37 14.48 -16.20
CA GLU A 9 15.63 15.13 -16.58
C GLU A 9 15.66 16.60 -16.14
N GLU A 10 14.50 17.25 -16.04
CA GLU A 10 14.34 18.59 -15.48
C GLU A 10 14.02 18.55 -13.98
N GLY A 11 14.06 17.37 -13.36
CA GLY A 11 13.83 17.18 -11.94
C GLY A 11 14.77 18.04 -11.10
N ASP A 12 14.18 18.74 -10.13
CA ASP A 12 14.81 19.69 -9.22
C ASP A 12 14.99 19.10 -7.80
N VAL A 13 14.62 17.84 -7.60
CA VAL A 13 14.78 17.11 -6.33
C VAL A 13 15.38 15.72 -6.59
N ILE A 14 16.27 15.30 -5.71
CA ILE A 14 16.76 13.91 -5.60
C ILE A 14 16.29 13.35 -4.26
N LEU A 15 15.38 12.37 -4.29
CA LEU A 15 14.99 11.63 -3.09
C LEU A 15 16.05 10.56 -2.81
N LYS A 16 16.70 10.66 -1.64
CA LYS A 16 17.65 9.67 -1.14
C LYS A 16 16.94 8.72 -0.18
N VAL A 17 16.50 7.59 -0.70
CA VAL A 17 15.67 6.61 0.01
C VAL A 17 16.56 5.47 0.51
N ASP A 18 16.50 5.13 1.81
CA ASP A 18 17.46 4.17 2.38
C ASP A 18 16.98 3.40 3.63
N ARG A 19 15.92 2.57 3.50
CA ARG A 19 15.52 1.64 4.58
C ARG A 19 16.17 0.25 4.47
N LYS A 20 16.34 -0.26 3.24
CA LYS A 20 16.88 -1.60 2.95
C LYS A 20 17.96 -1.52 1.88
N ASP A 21 17.59 -0.88 0.77
CA ASP A 21 18.45 -0.66 -0.38
C ASP A 21 18.48 0.85 -0.67
N PRO A 22 19.66 1.43 -0.94
CA PRO A 22 19.78 2.85 -1.25
C PRO A 22 19.30 3.15 -2.68
N PHE A 23 18.34 4.07 -2.81
CA PHE A 23 17.86 4.60 -4.09
C PHE A 23 18.03 6.11 -4.13
N HIS A 24 18.48 6.61 -5.27
CA HIS A 24 18.53 8.04 -5.58
C HIS A 24 17.58 8.28 -6.75
N LEU A 25 16.45 8.93 -6.46
CA LEU A 25 15.38 9.16 -7.43
C LEU A 25 15.34 10.64 -7.81
N ARG A 26 15.76 10.96 -9.04
CA ARG A 26 15.64 12.32 -9.57
C ARG A 26 14.23 12.56 -10.09
N VAL A 27 13.54 13.54 -9.52
CA VAL A 27 12.10 13.78 -9.68
C VAL A 27 11.77 15.27 -9.72
N SER A 28 10.59 15.61 -10.23
CA SER A 28 10.02 16.95 -10.16
C SER A 28 9.31 17.18 -8.84
N SER A 29 9.76 18.19 -8.09
CA SER A 29 9.08 18.65 -6.88
C SER A 29 7.64 19.06 -7.15
N LYS A 30 7.36 19.66 -8.32
CA LYS A 30 6.03 20.11 -8.71
C LYS A 30 5.06 18.94 -8.83
N ASN A 31 5.51 17.82 -9.39
CA ASN A 31 4.68 16.61 -9.47
C ASN A 31 4.43 16.02 -8.08
N LEU A 32 5.46 15.94 -7.23
CA LEU A 32 5.32 15.46 -5.84
C LEU A 32 4.33 16.31 -5.04
N MET A 33 4.52 17.64 -5.01
CA MET A 33 3.68 18.57 -4.24
C MET A 33 2.25 18.61 -4.77
N ARG A 34 2.04 18.47 -6.08
CA ARG A 34 0.69 18.42 -6.67
C ARG A 34 -0.08 17.17 -6.24
N ALA A 35 0.61 16.04 -6.10
CA ALA A 35 -0.02 14.77 -5.78
C ALA A 35 -0.17 14.53 -4.27
N SER A 36 0.81 14.97 -3.47
CA SER A 36 0.90 14.67 -2.04
C SER A 36 0.91 15.94 -1.21
N PRO A 37 -0.05 16.12 -0.27
CA PRO A 37 -0.02 17.23 0.67
C PRO A 37 1.17 17.15 1.63
N VAL A 38 1.69 15.94 1.91
CA VAL A 38 2.89 15.74 2.74
C VAL A 38 4.12 16.28 2.01
N PHE A 39 4.31 15.95 0.74
CA PHE A 39 5.39 16.56 -0.05
C PHE A 39 5.17 18.06 -0.26
N ALA A 40 3.92 18.53 -0.42
CA ALA A 40 3.61 19.96 -0.49
C ALA A 40 4.02 20.71 0.79
N ALA A 41 3.81 20.09 1.96
CA ALA A 41 4.29 20.64 3.22
C ALA A 41 5.82 20.62 3.28
N LEU A 42 6.44 19.44 3.09
CA LEU A 42 7.88 19.22 3.20
C LEU A 42 8.69 20.13 2.25
N LEU A 43 8.25 20.25 1.00
CA LEU A 43 8.91 21.06 -0.03
C LEU A 43 8.34 22.48 -0.13
N GLY A 44 7.42 22.83 0.77
CA GLY A 44 6.85 24.15 0.91
C GLY A 44 7.67 25.05 1.84
N PRO A 45 7.34 26.35 1.93
CA PRO A 45 8.18 27.35 2.60
C PRO A 45 8.33 27.14 4.12
N GLN A 46 7.56 26.22 4.71
CA GLN A 46 7.52 25.98 6.15
C GLN A 46 8.69 25.12 6.67
N PHE A 47 9.35 24.38 5.79
CA PHE A 47 10.46 23.51 6.14
C PHE A 47 11.76 23.98 5.46
N ARG A 48 12.90 23.54 6.00
CA ARG A 48 14.23 23.94 5.50
C ARG A 48 14.40 23.51 4.04
N GLU A 49 13.87 22.35 3.70
CA GLU A 49 13.87 21.74 2.38
C GLU A 49 13.17 22.65 1.37
N GLY A 50 11.99 23.20 1.67
CA GLY A 50 11.30 24.10 0.75
C GLY A 50 11.84 25.53 0.68
N GLN A 51 12.71 25.93 1.62
CA GLN A 51 13.44 27.21 1.57
C GLN A 51 14.78 27.10 0.82
N ALA A 52 15.28 25.88 0.62
CA ALA A 52 16.50 25.64 -0.12
C ALA A 52 16.33 26.02 -1.59
N LYS A 53 17.39 26.60 -2.17
CA LYS A 53 17.45 26.76 -3.63
C LYS A 53 17.52 25.38 -4.26
N ARG A 54 16.73 25.19 -5.31
CA ARG A 54 16.69 23.95 -6.09
C ARG A 54 16.49 24.28 -7.55
N SER A 55 17.20 23.58 -8.42
CA SER A 55 17.01 23.65 -9.86
C SER A 55 17.38 22.32 -10.50
N SER A 56 17.14 22.17 -11.80
CA SER A 56 17.60 21.00 -12.54
C SER A 56 19.13 20.91 -12.63
N GLN A 57 19.87 22.03 -12.51
CA GLN A 57 21.34 22.02 -12.49
C GLN A 57 21.91 21.72 -11.12
N ASP A 58 21.19 22.10 -10.05
CA ASP A 58 21.56 21.85 -8.66
C ASP A 58 20.32 21.32 -7.90
N PRO A 59 19.98 20.03 -8.08
CA PRO A 59 18.80 19.44 -7.47
C PRO A 59 18.93 19.36 -5.95
N LEU A 60 17.85 19.64 -5.24
CA LEU A 60 17.80 19.49 -3.79
C LEU A 60 17.76 18.01 -3.40
N GLU A 61 18.68 17.59 -2.55
CA GLU A 61 18.67 16.26 -1.97
C GLU A 61 17.77 16.19 -0.73
N VAL A 62 16.83 15.25 -0.72
CA VAL A 62 15.91 15.02 0.41
C VAL A 62 16.10 13.59 0.91
N ALA A 63 16.54 13.44 2.15
CA ALA A 63 16.78 12.13 2.76
C ALA A 63 15.49 11.52 3.32
N LEU A 64 15.20 10.28 2.91
CA LEU A 64 14.05 9.47 3.32
C LEU A 64 14.55 8.10 3.84
N PRO A 65 15.28 8.06 4.97
CA PRO A 65 15.96 6.84 5.44
C PRO A 65 15.00 5.75 5.95
N GLU A 66 13.75 6.08 6.21
CA GLU A 66 12.77 5.11 6.71
C GLU A 66 11.89 4.52 5.60
N ASP A 67 12.09 4.94 4.35
CA ASP A 67 11.24 4.53 3.23
C ASP A 67 11.86 3.39 2.42
N ASP A 68 11.01 2.52 1.89
CA ASP A 68 11.44 1.43 1.02
C ASP A 68 11.73 1.95 -0.39
N GLY A 69 12.95 1.72 -0.88
CA GLY A 69 13.40 2.22 -2.18
C GLY A 69 12.61 1.66 -3.37
N ASN A 70 12.25 0.37 -3.34
CA ASN A 70 11.46 -0.24 -4.41
C ASN A 70 10.06 0.37 -4.45
N ALA A 71 9.39 0.45 -3.30
CA ALA A 71 8.05 1.03 -3.21
C ALA A 71 8.04 2.53 -3.57
N MET A 72 9.01 3.31 -3.09
CA MET A 72 9.12 4.74 -3.41
C MET A 72 9.43 4.97 -4.89
N SER A 73 10.27 4.12 -5.51
CA SER A 73 10.53 4.21 -6.96
C SER A 73 9.25 4.02 -7.77
N MET A 74 8.38 3.09 -7.37
CA MET A 74 7.11 2.85 -8.05
C MET A 74 6.13 4.01 -7.88
N ILE A 75 6.02 4.56 -6.67
CA ILE A 75 5.22 5.77 -6.42
C ILE A 75 5.72 6.88 -7.33
N CYS A 76 7.02 7.17 -7.32
CA CYS A 76 7.58 8.26 -8.11
C CYS A 76 7.38 8.04 -9.62
N GLN A 77 7.49 6.81 -10.12
CA GLN A 77 7.15 6.47 -11.52
C GLN A 77 5.69 6.80 -11.85
N GLN A 78 4.74 6.49 -10.96
CA GLN A 78 3.33 6.79 -11.16
C GLN A 78 3.03 8.30 -11.11
N LEU A 79 3.82 9.06 -10.35
CA LEU A 79 3.72 10.52 -10.27
C LEU A 79 4.37 11.24 -11.47
N HIS A 80 5.17 10.55 -12.29
CA HIS A 80 5.89 11.08 -13.45
C HIS A 80 5.54 10.31 -14.75
N PRO A 81 4.25 10.30 -15.17
CA PRO A 81 3.84 9.58 -16.38
C PRO A 81 4.47 10.20 -17.63
N GLY A 82 5.16 9.39 -18.43
CA GLY A 82 5.80 9.81 -19.69
C GLY A 82 7.31 9.55 -19.75
N HIS A 83 7.95 9.29 -18.61
CA HIS A 83 9.32 8.80 -18.56
C HIS A 83 9.33 7.29 -18.72
N LYS A 84 10.31 6.76 -19.47
CA LYS A 84 10.36 5.33 -19.84
C LYS A 84 10.23 4.49 -18.58
N LEU A 85 9.15 3.71 -18.47
CA LEU A 85 9.14 2.56 -17.59
C LEU A 85 10.39 1.75 -17.96
N PRO A 86 11.20 1.28 -17.00
CA PRO A 86 12.03 0.12 -17.27
C PRO A 86 11.07 -0.93 -17.85
N SER A 87 11.23 -1.21 -19.14
CA SER A 87 10.40 -2.17 -19.88
C SER A 87 10.62 -3.54 -19.27
N GLY A 88 9.91 -3.80 -18.18
CA GLY A 88 9.86 -5.03 -17.44
C GLY A 88 8.40 -5.31 -17.14
N PRO A 89 7.96 -6.57 -17.20
CA PRO A 89 6.56 -6.93 -17.14
C PRO A 89 6.01 -6.55 -15.77
N ALA A 90 5.36 -5.38 -15.63
CA ALA A 90 4.75 -4.89 -14.38
C ALA A 90 5.39 -5.56 -13.17
N ALA A 91 6.69 -5.27 -12.97
CA ALA A 91 7.65 -6.14 -12.30
C ALA A 91 6.99 -6.79 -11.09
N LYS A 92 6.75 -8.11 -11.18
CA LYS A 92 5.94 -8.89 -10.22
C LYS A 92 6.25 -8.43 -8.80
N MET A 93 5.44 -7.51 -8.27
CA MET A 93 5.67 -7.01 -6.93
C MET A 93 5.45 -8.21 -6.04
N ASP A 94 6.46 -8.57 -5.27
CA ASP A 94 6.22 -9.49 -4.19
C ASP A 94 5.25 -8.84 -3.18
N VAL A 95 4.61 -9.68 -2.40
CA VAL A 95 3.58 -9.25 -1.46
C VAL A 95 4.12 -8.30 -0.39
N ALA A 96 5.43 -8.35 -0.08
CA ALA A 96 6.05 -7.46 0.89
C ALA A 96 6.18 -6.05 0.32
N THR A 97 6.61 -5.93 -0.94
CA THR A 97 6.71 -4.66 -1.67
C THR A 97 5.32 -4.03 -1.87
N ILE A 98 4.27 -4.84 -2.09
CA ILE A 98 2.88 -4.32 -2.15
C ILE A 98 2.47 -3.70 -0.81
N LEU A 99 2.82 -4.33 0.31
CA LEU A 99 2.52 -3.76 1.63
C LEU A 99 3.32 -2.48 1.88
N ASP A 100 4.62 -2.47 1.56
CA ASP A 100 5.47 -1.29 1.70
C ASP A 100 4.96 -0.14 0.82
N TYR A 101 4.50 -0.42 -0.40
CA TYR A 101 3.82 0.55 -1.25
C TYR A 101 2.56 1.11 -0.58
N ALA A 102 1.70 0.26 -0.01
CA ALA A 102 0.51 0.73 0.69
C ALA A 102 0.83 1.64 1.88
N VAL A 103 1.84 1.30 2.66
CA VAL A 103 2.33 2.11 3.79
C VAL A 103 2.82 3.47 3.31
N LEU A 104 3.59 3.54 2.22
CA LEU A 104 4.08 4.81 1.70
C LEU A 104 2.96 5.65 1.07
N VAL A 105 2.04 5.03 0.34
CA VAL A 105 0.89 5.75 -0.24
C VAL A 105 0.01 6.36 0.85
N ASP A 106 -0.21 5.66 1.96
CA ASP A 106 -0.89 6.20 3.14
C ASP A 106 -0.06 7.30 3.82
N LYS A 107 1.23 7.04 4.12
CA LYS A 107 2.17 7.98 4.76
C LYS A 107 2.24 9.32 4.03
N TYR A 108 2.26 9.31 2.70
CA TYR A 108 2.33 10.52 1.87
C TYR A 108 0.96 11.04 1.43
N ALA A 109 -0.14 10.49 1.97
CA ALA A 109 -1.51 10.87 1.65
C ALA A 109 -1.83 10.87 0.14
N LEU A 110 -1.42 9.80 -0.53
CA LEU A 110 -1.55 9.58 -1.98
C LEU A 110 -2.71 8.65 -2.36
N VAL A 111 -3.48 8.15 -1.38
CA VAL A 111 -4.56 7.16 -1.58
C VAL A 111 -5.53 7.57 -2.69
N SER A 112 -6.02 8.80 -2.66
CA SER A 112 -6.95 9.30 -3.69
C SER A 112 -6.29 9.47 -5.06
N PHE A 113 -5.03 9.93 -5.09
CA PHE A 113 -4.29 10.18 -6.34
C PHE A 113 -3.94 8.88 -7.07
N LEU A 114 -3.55 7.84 -6.32
CA LEU A 114 -3.10 6.55 -6.83
C LEU A 114 -4.16 5.46 -6.77
N ARG A 115 -5.44 5.84 -6.64
CA ARG A 115 -6.56 4.89 -6.43
C ARG A 115 -6.60 3.79 -7.49
N LEU A 116 -6.51 4.14 -8.77
CA LEU A 116 -6.62 3.17 -9.87
C LEU A 116 -5.38 2.26 -9.94
N GLN A 117 -4.20 2.81 -9.70
CA GLN A 117 -2.94 2.07 -9.70
C GLN A 117 -2.89 1.09 -8.53
N ALA A 118 -3.28 1.54 -7.34
CA ALA A 118 -3.40 0.73 -6.14
C ALA A 118 -4.38 -0.45 -6.34
N GLU A 119 -5.54 -0.17 -6.92
CA GLU A 119 -6.54 -1.20 -7.25
C GLU A 119 -5.98 -2.23 -8.23
N ALA A 120 -5.35 -1.77 -9.33
CA ALA A 120 -4.75 -2.65 -10.33
C ALA A 120 -3.67 -3.55 -9.72
N ILE A 121 -2.79 -3.01 -8.88
CA ILE A 121 -1.74 -3.79 -8.19
C ILE A 121 -2.37 -4.87 -7.32
N LEU A 122 -3.30 -4.52 -6.43
CA LEU A 122 -3.91 -5.47 -5.49
C LEU A 122 -4.73 -6.54 -6.21
N LEU A 123 -5.56 -6.15 -7.18
CA LEU A 123 -6.39 -7.10 -7.93
C LEU A 123 -5.53 -8.02 -8.79
N SER A 124 -4.46 -7.51 -9.44
CA SER A 124 -3.55 -8.35 -10.22
C SER A 124 -2.90 -9.45 -9.37
N TRP A 125 -2.60 -9.16 -8.10
CA TRP A 125 -2.08 -10.15 -7.17
C TRP A 125 -3.16 -11.17 -6.75
N LEU A 126 -4.38 -10.69 -6.45
CA LEU A 126 -5.49 -11.50 -5.95
C LEU A 126 -6.08 -12.46 -7.01
N VAL A 127 -6.14 -12.07 -8.27
CA VAL A 127 -6.69 -12.91 -9.35
C VAL A 127 -5.67 -13.89 -9.93
N ASN A 128 -4.39 -13.75 -9.59
CA ASN A 128 -3.36 -14.67 -10.05
C ASN A 128 -3.51 -16.01 -9.30
N GLU A 129 -3.92 -17.05 -10.01
CA GLU A 129 -4.18 -18.38 -9.43
C GLU A 129 -2.96 -18.99 -8.73
N ASN A 130 -1.74 -18.64 -9.15
CA ASN A 130 -0.52 -19.08 -8.48
C ASN A 130 -0.40 -18.52 -7.05
N ASN A 131 -1.14 -17.46 -6.71
CA ASN A 131 -1.17 -16.89 -5.37
C ASN A 131 -2.23 -17.54 -4.48
N ALA A 132 -3.17 -18.33 -5.02
CA ALA A 132 -4.20 -19.00 -4.23
C ALA A 132 -3.62 -20.04 -3.25
N ILE A 133 -2.45 -20.60 -3.58
CA ILE A 133 -1.72 -21.57 -2.73
C ILE A 133 -0.72 -20.91 -1.77
N ARG A 134 -0.61 -19.57 -1.78
CA ARG A 134 0.32 -18.85 -0.89
C ARG A 134 -0.13 -18.94 0.56
N GLY A 135 0.81 -18.74 1.47
CA GLY A 135 0.57 -18.76 2.90
C GLY A 135 -0.39 -17.67 3.36
N PHE A 136 -0.99 -17.91 4.53
CA PHE A 136 -1.88 -16.96 5.20
C PHE A 136 -1.22 -15.60 5.43
N ASP A 137 0.10 -15.59 5.66
CA ASP A 137 0.93 -14.40 5.82
C ASP A 137 0.85 -13.42 4.64
N CYS A 138 0.70 -13.96 3.43
CA CYS A 138 0.61 -13.18 2.20
C CYS A 138 -0.75 -12.48 2.14
N PHE A 139 -1.82 -13.21 2.45
CA PHE A 139 -3.16 -12.62 2.47
C PHE A 139 -3.32 -11.58 3.58
N LEU A 140 -2.69 -11.76 4.74
CA LEU A 140 -2.66 -10.72 5.77
C LEU A 140 -2.02 -9.41 5.30
N LYS A 141 -0.92 -9.49 4.56
CA LYS A 141 -0.28 -8.30 3.95
C LYS A 141 -1.22 -7.63 2.95
N ILE A 142 -1.92 -8.39 2.12
CA ILE A 142 -2.89 -7.84 1.16
C ILE A 142 -4.13 -7.26 1.86
N ILE A 143 -4.59 -7.86 2.96
CA ILE A 143 -5.67 -7.29 3.78
C ILE A 143 -5.23 -5.95 4.37
N ALA A 144 -4.03 -5.87 4.95
CA ALA A 144 -3.49 -4.62 5.46
C ALA A 144 -3.33 -3.56 4.35
N ALA A 145 -2.74 -3.94 3.22
CA ALA A 145 -2.53 -3.05 2.08
C ALA A 145 -3.86 -2.53 1.50
N SER A 146 -4.85 -3.40 1.29
CA SER A 146 -6.16 -3.00 0.79
C SER A 146 -6.97 -2.14 1.76
N TYR A 147 -6.73 -2.29 3.07
CA TYR A 147 -7.30 -1.41 4.09
C TYR A 147 -6.69 0.00 4.01
N LEU A 148 -5.36 0.10 4.05
CA LEU A 148 -4.62 1.38 3.98
C LEU A 148 -4.93 2.15 2.68
N LEU A 149 -5.09 1.43 1.58
CA LEU A 149 -5.37 2.00 0.26
C LEU A 149 -6.87 2.24 0.00
N GLU A 150 -7.73 1.95 0.98
CA GLU A 150 -9.19 2.07 0.89
C GLU A 150 -9.84 1.28 -0.28
N GLN A 151 -9.21 0.17 -0.68
CA GLN A 151 -9.62 -0.64 -1.83
C GLN A 151 -10.64 -1.69 -1.44
N LYS A 152 -11.93 -1.30 -1.47
CA LYS A 152 -13.07 -2.11 -1.02
C LYS A 152 -13.11 -3.51 -1.61
N GLN A 153 -12.97 -3.62 -2.94
CA GLN A 153 -13.06 -4.90 -3.63
C GLN A 153 -11.88 -5.81 -3.30
N ALA A 154 -10.67 -5.27 -3.32
CA ALA A 154 -9.47 -6.02 -2.95
C ALA A 154 -9.54 -6.51 -1.51
N PHE A 155 -10.01 -5.68 -0.56
CA PHE A 155 -10.17 -6.05 0.84
C PHE A 155 -11.16 -7.21 1.01
N LYS A 156 -12.32 -7.12 0.34
CA LYS A 156 -13.33 -8.18 0.37
C LYS A 156 -12.81 -9.50 -0.20
N MET A 157 -12.08 -9.45 -1.32
CA MET A 157 -11.48 -10.64 -1.91
C MET A 157 -10.41 -11.25 -1.01
N ALA A 158 -9.49 -10.43 -0.49
CA ALA A 158 -8.38 -10.89 0.34
C ALA A 158 -8.87 -11.54 1.64
N THR A 159 -9.83 -10.91 2.33
CA THR A 159 -10.45 -11.47 3.54
C THR A 159 -11.22 -12.75 3.26
N LYS A 160 -11.92 -12.85 2.11
CA LYS A 160 -12.59 -14.09 1.69
C LYS A 160 -11.59 -15.25 1.55
N HIS A 161 -10.47 -15.02 0.86
CA HIS A 161 -9.43 -16.03 0.69
C HIS A 161 -8.84 -16.45 2.04
N ALA A 162 -8.46 -15.47 2.87
CA ALA A 162 -7.91 -15.71 4.20
C ALA A 162 -8.84 -16.54 5.10
N MET A 163 -10.15 -16.27 5.06
CA MET A 163 -11.16 -16.98 5.85
C MET A 163 -11.44 -18.41 5.39
N ASN A 164 -11.16 -18.72 4.14
CA ASN A 164 -11.29 -20.07 3.60
C ASN A 164 -10.05 -20.95 3.87
N MET A 165 -8.97 -20.37 4.38
CA MET A 165 -7.78 -21.14 4.77
C MET A 165 -8.03 -21.83 6.12
N THR A 166 -7.76 -23.13 6.20
CA THR A 166 -7.97 -23.98 7.39
C THR A 166 -6.93 -23.79 8.50
N CYS A 167 -6.10 -22.75 8.44
CA CYS A 167 -4.96 -22.58 9.34
C CYS A 167 -5.19 -21.49 10.39
N LEU A 168 -5.36 -21.91 11.65
CA LEU A 168 -5.34 -21.03 12.84
C LEU A 168 -3.92 -20.85 13.43
N ALA A 169 -2.93 -21.57 12.90
CA ALA A 169 -1.69 -21.88 13.62
C ALA A 169 -0.56 -20.82 13.50
N ALA A 170 -0.81 -19.61 13.00
CA ALA A 170 0.26 -18.63 12.79
C ALA A 170 0.00 -17.29 13.50
N SER A 171 -0.30 -17.35 14.80
CA SER A 171 -0.63 -16.17 15.62
C SER A 171 0.57 -15.41 16.20
N ARG A 172 1.83 -15.79 15.90
CA ARG A 172 3.01 -15.10 16.47
C ARG A 172 3.94 -14.39 15.47
N GLN A 173 4.04 -14.84 14.22
CA GLN A 173 4.97 -14.25 13.23
C GLN A 173 4.38 -13.13 12.38
N HIS A 174 3.06 -12.88 12.47
CA HIS A 174 2.37 -11.87 11.65
C HIS A 174 2.18 -10.51 12.33
N ALA A 175 2.92 -10.25 13.42
CA ALA A 175 2.71 -9.10 14.30
C ALA A 175 2.71 -7.76 13.56
N HIS A 176 3.58 -7.57 12.56
CA HIS A 176 3.71 -6.28 11.90
C HIS A 176 2.49 -5.89 11.05
N CYS A 177 1.88 -6.82 10.31
CA CYS A 177 0.71 -6.48 9.49
C CYS A 177 -0.50 -6.09 10.34
N TRP A 178 -0.63 -6.68 11.53
CA TRP A 178 -1.68 -6.31 12.49
C TRP A 178 -1.46 -4.93 13.11
N THR A 179 -0.20 -4.48 13.27
CA THR A 179 0.08 -3.13 13.78
C THR A 179 -0.31 -2.01 12.82
N LEU A 180 -0.50 -2.33 11.53
CA LEU A 180 -0.94 -1.37 10.50
C LEU A 180 -2.46 -1.19 10.47
N LEU A 181 -3.21 -1.99 11.22
CA LEU A 181 -4.67 -1.97 11.25
C LEU A 181 -5.16 -1.49 12.62
N PRO A 182 -6.29 -0.76 12.69
CA PRO A 182 -6.91 -0.44 13.97
C PRO A 182 -7.27 -1.72 14.73
N SER A 183 -7.12 -1.72 16.06
CA SER A 183 -7.38 -2.90 16.88
C SER A 183 -8.79 -3.45 16.71
N SER A 184 -9.79 -2.58 16.50
CA SER A 184 -11.17 -2.99 16.19
C SER A 184 -11.24 -3.84 14.91
N VAL A 185 -10.52 -3.46 13.86
CA VAL A 185 -10.45 -4.19 12.59
C VAL A 185 -9.76 -5.54 12.77
N VAL A 186 -8.65 -5.57 13.51
CA VAL A 186 -7.92 -6.80 13.84
C VAL A 186 -8.83 -7.80 14.57
N VAL A 187 -9.56 -7.31 15.58
CA VAL A 187 -10.49 -8.12 16.37
C VAL A 187 -11.58 -8.71 15.49
N VAL A 188 -12.21 -7.90 14.63
CA VAL A 188 -13.26 -8.38 13.71
C VAL A 188 -12.74 -9.46 12.76
N ILE A 189 -11.55 -9.27 12.17
CA ILE A 189 -10.96 -10.28 11.26
C ILE A 189 -10.65 -11.56 12.03
N ALA A 190 -9.95 -11.47 13.16
CA ALA A 190 -9.52 -12.62 13.95
C ALA A 190 -10.72 -13.44 14.46
N GLN A 191 -11.73 -12.78 14.99
CA GLN A 191 -12.93 -13.45 15.47
C GLN A 191 -13.75 -14.06 14.33
N ARG A 192 -13.89 -13.38 13.18
CA ARG A 192 -14.58 -13.93 11.99
C ARG A 192 -13.90 -15.19 11.47
N MET A 193 -12.57 -15.20 11.47
CA MET A 193 -11.78 -16.39 11.12
C MET A 193 -12.00 -17.54 12.11
N ALA A 194 -11.98 -17.25 13.41
CA ALA A 194 -12.20 -18.27 14.45
C ALA A 194 -13.60 -18.91 14.32
N LEU A 195 -14.64 -18.11 14.11
CA LEU A 195 -16.00 -18.62 13.92
C LEU A 195 -16.14 -19.47 12.64
N ARG A 196 -15.45 -19.10 11.54
CA ARG A 196 -15.40 -19.90 10.30
C ARG A 196 -14.74 -21.25 10.53
N TYR A 197 -13.63 -21.27 11.24
CA TYR A 197 -12.95 -22.52 11.61
C TYR A 197 -13.82 -23.44 12.47
N MET A 198 -14.60 -22.86 13.39
CA MET A 198 -15.56 -23.60 14.22
C MET A 198 -16.83 -24.04 13.45
N GLY A 199 -16.93 -23.79 12.14
CA GLY A 199 -18.06 -24.24 11.33
C GLY A 199 -19.36 -23.47 11.56
N ALA A 200 -19.29 -22.22 12.04
CA ALA A 200 -20.48 -21.40 12.29
C ALA A 200 -21.30 -21.16 11.01
N SER A 201 -22.45 -21.83 10.90
CA SER A 201 -23.34 -21.81 9.73
C SER A 201 -24.12 -20.51 9.54
N PHE A 202 -24.27 -19.71 10.59
CA PHE A 202 -24.99 -18.42 10.56
C PHE A 202 -24.17 -17.28 9.91
N LEU A 203 -22.88 -17.50 9.61
CA LEU A 203 -22.04 -16.44 9.07
C LEU A 203 -22.31 -16.21 7.57
N PRO A 204 -22.53 -14.95 7.13
CA PRO A 204 -22.73 -14.65 5.72
C PRO A 204 -21.54 -15.12 4.86
N PRO A 205 -21.79 -15.75 3.70
CA PRO A 205 -20.72 -16.23 2.82
C PRO A 205 -19.90 -15.06 2.26
N GLY A 206 -18.62 -15.31 2.02
CA GLY A 206 -17.70 -14.32 1.44
C GLY A 206 -16.84 -13.57 2.46
N GLY A 207 -16.11 -12.58 1.94
CA GLY A 207 -15.20 -11.74 2.73
C GLY A 207 -15.89 -10.53 3.36
N LEU A 208 -15.11 -9.76 4.11
CA LEU A 208 -15.59 -8.60 4.85
C LEU A 208 -15.76 -7.38 3.94
N CYS A 209 -16.78 -6.57 4.22
CA CYS A 209 -16.95 -5.27 3.58
C CYS A 209 -16.12 -4.22 4.34
N LEU A 210 -15.21 -3.55 3.65
CA LEU A 210 -14.34 -2.52 4.23
C LEU A 210 -15.14 -1.43 4.97
N THR A 211 -16.16 -0.87 4.32
CA THR A 211 -17.02 0.17 4.91
C THR A 211 -17.69 -0.30 6.20
N CYS A 212 -18.23 -1.53 6.22
CA CYS A 212 -18.86 -2.07 7.43
C CYS A 212 -17.85 -2.26 8.57
N VAL A 213 -16.62 -2.67 8.23
CA VAL A 213 -15.54 -2.89 9.21
C VAL A 213 -15.01 -1.57 9.77
N GLN A 214 -15.05 -0.48 8.99
CA GLN A 214 -14.67 0.86 9.44
C GLN A 214 -15.77 1.51 10.30
N GLU A 215 -17.05 1.31 9.95
CA GLU A 215 -18.20 1.91 10.64
C GLU A 215 -18.66 1.13 11.88
N HIS A 216 -18.41 -0.18 11.93
CA HIS A 216 -18.95 -1.06 12.96
C HIS A 216 -17.90 -2.03 13.49
N ALA A 217 -17.86 -2.15 14.82
CA ALA A 217 -17.05 -3.16 15.51
C ALA A 217 -17.78 -4.52 15.68
N ASP A 218 -18.99 -4.68 15.11
CA ASP A 218 -19.82 -5.88 15.28
C ASP A 218 -19.70 -6.83 14.08
N MET A 219 -19.45 -8.10 14.42
CA MET A 219 -19.10 -9.21 13.54
C MET A 219 -20.27 -9.96 12.90
N SER A 220 -21.47 -9.78 13.45
CA SER A 220 -22.68 -10.49 13.03
C SER A 220 -23.34 -9.86 11.80
N ILE A 221 -22.88 -8.66 11.42
CA ILE A 221 -23.52 -7.84 10.41
C ILE A 221 -23.20 -8.39 9.02
N ALA A 222 -24.21 -8.99 8.39
CA ALA A 222 -24.25 -9.12 6.93
C ALA A 222 -24.02 -7.75 6.30
N CYS A 223 -23.21 -7.67 5.24
CA CYS A 223 -22.93 -6.43 4.53
C CYS A 223 -24.24 -5.63 4.30
N LYS A 224 -24.27 -4.35 4.71
CA LYS A 224 -25.45 -3.48 4.59
C LYS A 224 -25.79 -3.06 3.15
N GLY A 225 -25.25 -3.74 2.14
CA GLY A 225 -25.53 -3.45 0.73
C GLY A 225 -24.82 -2.22 0.16
N HIS A 226 -23.69 -1.81 0.75
CA HIS A 226 -22.87 -0.74 0.18
C HIS A 226 -22.44 -1.11 -1.25
N LYS A 227 -22.69 -0.22 -2.21
CA LYS A 227 -22.25 -0.42 -3.59
C LYS A 227 -20.72 -0.47 -3.64
N GLU A 228 -20.21 -1.51 -4.30
CA GLU A 228 -18.82 -1.61 -4.74
C GLU A 228 -18.67 -0.65 -5.92
N ASN A 229 -18.27 0.60 -5.64
CA ASN A 229 -17.88 1.57 -6.66
C ASN A 229 -16.40 1.46 -6.95
#